data_AF-A0A943BKB0-F1
#
_entry.id   AF-A0A943BKB0-F1
#
_cell.length_a   1.000
_cell.length_b   1.000
_cell.length_c   1.000
_cell.angle_alpha   90.00
_cell.angle_beta   90.00
_cell.angle_gamma   90.00
#
_symmetry.space_group_name_H-M   'P 1'
#
loop_
_entity.id
_entity.type
_entity.pdbx_description
1 polymer ?
#
loop_
_entity_poly.entity_id
_entity_poly.type
_entity_poly.pdbx_seq_one_letter_code
_entity_poly.pdbx_strand_id
1 'polypeptide(L)'
;MVTKRLARNGMRGRKKTTVLLVLVLTFTFLFIVAAILLETSMTETKKQQRQQLYGRWHAAYMEASPEVCEQLAGEEKVSRMAKTKLLGEDAAAGMVGTINQEIMETGNLTLVQGRLPEAENEILLEASAADRLGLDDPVGKSIGLTIHRPLIVEDLVSSWEQQMPDMETEREYPSRFQRILNNTENRNGWKLTLKSRYCGWAT
;
A
#
# COMPACT_ATOMS: atom_id res chain seq x y z
N MET A 1 -49.79 39.07 -5.16
CA MET A 1 -49.03 39.81 -6.21
C MET A 1 -48.48 41.16 -5.74
N VAL A 2 -49.17 41.91 -4.86
CA VAL A 2 -48.78 43.26 -4.40
C VAL A 2 -47.45 43.29 -3.62
N THR A 3 -47.17 42.29 -2.80
CA THR A 3 -45.95 42.19 -1.97
C THR A 3 -44.65 42.12 -2.79
N LYS A 4 -44.64 41.34 -3.88
CA LYS A 4 -43.48 41.24 -4.80
C LYS A 4 -43.18 42.58 -5.50
N ARG A 5 -44.21 43.36 -5.83
CA ARG A 5 -44.07 44.67 -6.51
C ARG A 5 -43.49 45.73 -5.57
N LEU A 6 -43.92 45.75 -4.30
CA LEU A 6 -43.35 46.61 -3.27
C LEU A 6 -41.88 46.26 -3.00
N ALA A 7 -41.56 44.98 -2.81
CA ALA A 7 -40.18 44.52 -2.59
C ALA A 7 -39.25 44.90 -3.76
N ARG A 8 -39.70 44.69 -5.00
CA ARG A 8 -38.95 45.05 -6.21
C ARG A 8 -38.72 46.57 -6.33
N ASN A 9 -39.72 47.39 -5.99
CA ASN A 9 -39.58 48.84 -5.99
C ASN A 9 -38.63 49.34 -4.88
N GLY A 10 -38.67 48.71 -3.70
CA GLY A 10 -37.74 48.99 -2.59
C GLY A 10 -36.28 48.63 -2.90
N MET A 11 -36.04 47.53 -3.61
CA MET A 11 -34.70 47.17 -4.13
C MET A 11 -34.23 48.14 -5.22
N ARG A 12 -35.13 48.60 -6.08
CA ARG A 12 -34.84 49.56 -7.16
C ARG A 12 -34.53 50.97 -6.65
N GLY A 13 -35.02 51.33 -5.46
CA GLY A 13 -34.69 52.58 -4.77
C GLY A 13 -33.30 52.59 -4.12
N ARG A 14 -32.76 51.42 -3.76
CA ARG A 14 -31.45 51.25 -3.10
C ARG A 14 -30.48 50.42 -3.94
N LYS A 15 -30.34 50.78 -5.21
CA LYS A 15 -29.60 49.99 -6.23
C LYS A 15 -28.18 49.61 -5.80
N LYS A 16 -27.42 50.54 -5.21
CA LYS A 16 -26.02 50.27 -4.77
C LYS A 16 -25.96 49.17 -3.71
N THR A 17 -26.83 49.22 -2.71
CA THR A 17 -26.90 48.24 -1.62
C THR A 17 -27.42 46.88 -2.13
N THR A 18 -28.44 46.88 -3.00
CA THR A 18 -28.94 45.63 -3.59
C THR A 18 -27.89 44.96 -4.48
N VAL A 19 -27.14 45.72 -5.29
CA VAL A 19 -26.05 45.19 -6.11
C VAL A 19 -24.92 44.63 -5.24
N LEU A 20 -24.52 45.36 -4.19
CA LEU A 20 -23.51 44.88 -3.25
C LEU A 20 -23.94 43.58 -2.56
N LEU A 21 -25.19 43.50 -2.10
CA LEU A 21 -25.72 42.31 -1.43
C LEU A 21 -25.77 41.10 -2.37
N VAL A 22 -26.25 41.29 -3.61
CA VAL A 22 -26.25 40.23 -4.62
C VAL A 22 -24.83 39.79 -4.91
N LEU A 23 -23.89 40.72 -5.06
CA LEU A 23 -22.49 40.41 -5.32
C LEU A 23 -21.85 39.60 -4.19
N VAL A 24 -22.05 40.00 -2.93
CA VAL A 24 -21.57 39.24 -1.76
C VAL A 24 -22.20 37.86 -1.73
N LEU A 25 -23.51 37.75 -1.95
CA LEU A 25 -24.20 36.45 -1.96
C LEU A 25 -23.67 35.53 -3.08
N THR A 26 -23.46 36.09 -4.28
CA THR A 26 -22.88 35.36 -5.41
C THR A 26 -21.46 34.89 -5.10
N PHE A 27 -20.61 35.75 -4.52
CA PHE A 27 -19.25 35.36 -4.14
C PHE A 27 -19.25 34.30 -3.04
N THR A 28 -20.09 34.41 -2.02
CA THR A 28 -20.21 33.38 -0.99
C THR A 28 -20.57 32.03 -1.61
N PHE A 29 -21.57 32.01 -2.50
CA PHE A 29 -21.97 30.78 -3.18
C PHE A 29 -20.84 30.25 -4.09
N LEU A 30 -20.17 31.13 -4.83
CA LEU A 30 -19.03 30.78 -5.67
C LEU A 30 -17.91 30.14 -4.85
N PHE A 31 -17.55 30.72 -3.71
CA PHE A 31 -16.50 30.19 -2.83
C PHE A 31 -16.89 28.85 -2.22
N ILE A 32 -18.15 28.67 -1.81
CA ILE A 32 -18.64 27.36 -1.31
C ILE A 32 -18.50 26.30 -2.39
N VAL A 33 -18.97 26.58 -3.62
CA VAL A 33 -18.86 25.64 -4.75
C VAL A 33 -17.39 25.35 -5.09
N ALA A 34 -16.54 26.38 -5.12
CA ALA A 34 -15.11 26.22 -5.38
C ALA A 34 -14.42 25.36 -4.32
N ALA A 35 -14.76 25.55 -3.03
CA ALA A 35 -14.22 24.74 -1.94
C ALA A 35 -14.60 23.26 -2.07
N ILE A 36 -15.86 22.96 -2.39
CA ILE A 36 -16.34 21.59 -2.61
C ILE A 36 -15.62 20.93 -3.80
N LEU A 37 -15.47 21.67 -4.91
CA LEU A 37 -14.75 21.16 -6.09
C LEU A 37 -13.27 20.89 -5.81
N LEU A 38 -12.64 21.76 -5.01
CA LEU A 38 -11.25 21.57 -4.63
C LEU A 38 -11.08 20.35 -3.73
N GLU A 39 -11.98 20.14 -2.76
CA GLU A 39 -11.95 18.99 -1.86
C GLU A 39 -12.07 17.66 -2.61
N THR A 40 -13.01 17.56 -3.56
CA THR A 40 -13.20 16.35 -4.38
C THR A 40 -11.98 16.09 -5.27
N SER A 41 -11.46 17.14 -5.92
CA SER A 41 -10.24 17.04 -6.73
C SER A 41 -9.04 16.59 -5.91
N MET A 42 -8.86 17.14 -4.70
CA MET A 42 -7.76 16.74 -3.81
C MET A 42 -7.90 15.29 -3.35
N THR A 43 -9.13 14.84 -3.07
CA THR A 43 -9.39 13.47 -2.62
C THR A 43 -9.04 12.46 -3.69
N GLU A 44 -9.44 12.70 -4.94
CA GLU A 44 -9.08 11.83 -6.07
C GLU A 44 -7.57 11.86 -6.34
N THR A 45 -6.94 13.03 -6.28
CA THR A 45 -5.48 13.15 -6.46
C THR A 45 -4.72 12.36 -5.39
N LYS A 46 -5.11 12.49 -4.11
CA LYS A 46 -4.50 11.73 -3.01
C LYS A 46 -4.68 10.22 -3.19
N LYS A 47 -5.85 9.79 -3.66
CA LYS A 47 -6.11 8.37 -3.97
C LYS A 47 -5.21 7.86 -5.09
N GLN A 48 -5.05 8.62 -6.16
CA GLN A 48 -4.15 8.27 -7.27
C GLN A 48 -2.69 8.19 -6.80
N GLN A 49 -2.20 9.20 -6.07
CA GLN A 49 -0.85 9.21 -5.52
C GLN A 49 -0.59 8.01 -4.59
N ARG A 50 -1.55 7.67 -3.71
CA ARG A 50 -1.46 6.48 -2.86
C ARG A 50 -1.35 5.20 -3.69
N GLN A 51 -2.17 5.08 -4.73
CA GLN A 51 -2.15 3.91 -5.60
C GLN A 51 -0.87 3.78 -6.41
N GLN A 52 -0.27 4.91 -6.81
CA GLN A 52 1.03 4.94 -7.47
C GLN A 52 2.16 4.48 -6.54
N LEU A 53 2.16 4.95 -5.28
CA LEU A 53 3.23 4.67 -4.32
C LEU A 53 3.13 3.31 -3.64
N TYR A 54 1.92 2.85 -3.34
CA TYR A 54 1.70 1.66 -2.51
C TYR A 54 0.97 0.54 -3.24
N GLY A 55 0.46 0.79 -4.44
CA GLY A 55 -0.40 -0.16 -5.16
C GLY A 55 -1.89 0.01 -4.84
N ARG A 56 -2.70 -0.84 -5.48
CA ARG A 56 -4.17 -0.79 -5.48
C ARG A 56 -4.83 -1.68 -4.42
N TRP A 57 -4.04 -2.41 -3.64
CA TRP A 57 -4.55 -3.26 -2.56
C TRP A 57 -5.07 -2.43 -1.38
N HIS A 58 -5.99 -3.04 -0.62
CA HIS A 58 -6.58 -2.43 0.58
C HIS A 58 -6.19 -3.18 1.86
N ALA A 59 -5.92 -4.48 1.75
CA ALA A 59 -5.53 -5.33 2.86
C ALA A 59 -4.58 -6.43 2.38
N ALA A 60 -3.72 -6.91 3.27
CA ALA A 60 -2.91 -8.10 3.10
C ALA A 60 -3.24 -9.08 4.22
N TYR A 61 -3.44 -10.34 3.87
CA TYR A 61 -3.63 -11.42 4.83
C TYR A 61 -2.39 -12.30 4.82
N MET A 62 -1.74 -12.40 5.96
CA MET A 62 -0.52 -13.21 6.13
C MET A 62 -0.90 -14.66 6.43
N GLU A 63 -0.13 -15.61 5.90
CA GLU A 63 -0.33 -17.05 6.17
C GLU A 63 -1.74 -17.57 5.83
N ALA A 64 -2.35 -17.03 4.77
CA ALA A 64 -3.66 -17.49 4.31
C ALA A 64 -3.61 -18.97 3.93
N SER A 65 -4.37 -19.80 4.62
CA SER A 65 -4.61 -21.18 4.19
C SER A 65 -5.43 -21.18 2.88
N PRO A 66 -5.42 -22.28 2.12
CA PRO A 66 -6.27 -22.42 0.94
C PRO A 66 -7.75 -22.15 1.24
N GLU A 67 -8.25 -22.61 2.39
CA GLU A 67 -9.63 -22.43 2.83
C GLU A 67 -9.94 -20.96 3.12
N VAL A 68 -9.02 -20.22 3.76
CA VAL A 68 -9.17 -18.78 3.99
C VAL A 68 -9.18 -18.01 2.67
N CYS A 69 -8.34 -18.41 1.71
CA CYS A 69 -8.34 -17.80 0.38
C CYS A 69 -9.69 -17.98 -0.34
N GLU A 70 -10.30 -19.17 -0.23
CA GLU A 70 -11.62 -19.44 -0.82
C GLU A 70 -12.73 -18.63 -0.14
N GLN A 71 -12.71 -18.53 1.19
CA GLN A 71 -13.66 -17.70 1.93
C GLN A 71 -13.54 -16.22 1.52
N LEU A 72 -12.32 -15.69 1.48
CA LEU A 72 -12.07 -14.30 1.07
C LEU A 72 -12.46 -14.06 -0.39
N ALA A 73 -12.29 -15.04 -1.28
CA ALA A 73 -12.73 -14.93 -2.67
C ALA A 73 -14.26 -14.89 -2.81
N GLY A 74 -15.00 -15.44 -1.83
CA GLY A 74 -16.46 -15.42 -1.81
C GLY A 74 -17.08 -14.14 -1.20
N GLU A 75 -16.28 -13.28 -0.57
CA GLU A 75 -16.75 -12.04 0.03
C GLU A 75 -17.07 -10.98 -1.03
N GLU A 76 -18.28 -10.39 -0.98
CA GLU A 76 -18.73 -9.38 -1.95
C GLU A 76 -17.81 -8.14 -2.00
N LYS A 77 -17.14 -7.84 -0.89
CA LYS A 77 -16.21 -6.71 -0.77
C LYS A 77 -14.85 -6.97 -1.42
N VAL A 78 -14.52 -8.23 -1.74
CA VAL A 78 -13.24 -8.60 -2.33
C VAL A 78 -13.39 -8.62 -3.85
N SER A 79 -13.03 -7.50 -4.48
CA SER A 79 -13.07 -7.38 -5.95
C SER A 79 -11.93 -8.11 -6.66
N ARG A 80 -10.79 -8.27 -5.99
CA ARG A 80 -9.61 -8.95 -6.52
C ARG A 80 -8.72 -9.44 -5.38
N MET A 81 -8.05 -10.57 -5.61
CA MET A 81 -7.03 -11.12 -4.73
C MET A 81 -5.77 -11.46 -5.53
N ALA A 82 -4.62 -11.19 -4.94
CA ALA A 82 -3.31 -11.62 -5.44
C ALA A 82 -2.60 -12.39 -4.32
N LYS A 83 -1.87 -13.44 -4.68
CA LYS A 83 -1.19 -14.32 -3.74
C LYS A 83 0.30 -14.23 -3.96
N THR A 84 1.05 -14.12 -2.88
CA THR A 84 2.51 -14.17 -2.91
C THR A 84 3.02 -15.01 -1.75
N LYS A 85 4.08 -15.75 -1.99
CA LYS A 85 4.84 -16.44 -0.95
C LYS A 85 6.08 -15.60 -0.64
N LEU A 86 6.19 -15.16 0.61
CA LEU A 86 7.39 -14.50 1.10
C LEU A 86 8.46 -15.55 1.39
N LEU A 87 9.66 -15.32 0.89
CA LEU A 87 10.83 -16.18 1.08
C LEU A 87 11.68 -15.70 2.26
N GLY A 88 11.68 -14.39 2.52
CA GLY A 88 12.39 -13.72 3.60
C GLY A 88 12.87 -12.34 3.17
N GLU A 89 13.84 -11.80 3.88
CA GLU A 89 14.41 -10.48 3.65
C GLU A 89 15.92 -10.56 3.48
N ASP A 90 16.44 -9.85 2.49
CA ASP A 90 17.87 -9.60 2.32
C ASP A 90 18.18 -8.17 2.80
N ALA A 91 19.30 -7.97 3.48
CA ALA A 91 19.63 -6.68 4.09
C ALA A 91 19.81 -5.53 3.07
N ALA A 92 20.17 -5.83 1.82
CA ALA A 92 20.37 -4.84 0.78
C ALA A 92 19.20 -4.84 -0.24
N ALA A 93 18.73 -6.01 -0.66
CA ALA A 93 17.66 -6.14 -1.64
C ALA A 93 16.26 -5.93 -1.04
N GLY A 94 16.08 -6.15 0.26
CA GLY A 94 14.80 -6.04 0.96
C GLY A 94 13.99 -7.34 0.93
N MET A 95 12.67 -7.22 1.02
CA MET A 95 11.75 -8.37 1.04
C MET A 95 11.78 -9.15 -0.28
N VAL A 96 11.98 -10.46 -0.19
CA VAL A 96 12.02 -11.38 -1.33
C VAL A 96 10.79 -12.28 -1.29
N GLY A 97 10.08 -12.35 -2.42
CA GLY A 97 8.89 -13.19 -2.55
C GLY A 97 8.61 -13.59 -3.99
N THR A 98 7.54 -14.35 -4.18
CA THR A 98 7.09 -14.76 -5.52
C THR A 98 6.33 -13.63 -6.20
N ILE A 99 6.46 -13.52 -7.52
CA ILE A 99 5.76 -12.52 -8.33
C ILE A 99 5.02 -13.19 -9.48
N ASN A 100 3.83 -12.69 -9.76
CA ASN A 100 3.00 -13.04 -10.90
C ASN A 100 2.29 -11.78 -11.41
N GLN A 101 1.48 -11.93 -12.46
CA GLN A 101 0.78 -10.81 -13.07
C GLN A 101 -0.24 -10.16 -12.11
N GLU A 102 -0.91 -10.95 -11.28
CA GLU A 102 -1.87 -10.43 -10.30
C GLU A 102 -1.20 -9.54 -9.26
N ILE A 103 -0.01 -9.91 -8.79
CA ILE A 103 0.79 -9.10 -7.87
C ILE A 103 1.31 -7.84 -8.56
N MET A 104 1.75 -7.93 -9.82
CA MET A 104 2.16 -6.75 -10.60
C MET A 104 1.02 -5.72 -10.69
N GLU A 105 -0.16 -6.16 -11.09
CA GLU A 105 -1.32 -5.28 -11.25
C GLU A 105 -1.85 -4.74 -9.92
N THR A 106 -1.85 -5.58 -8.87
CA THR A 106 -2.30 -5.19 -7.52
C THR A 106 -1.30 -4.25 -6.85
N GLY A 107 0.00 -4.47 -7.05
CA GLY A 107 1.08 -3.61 -6.58
C GLY A 107 1.28 -2.34 -7.41
N ASN A 108 0.56 -2.18 -8.53
CA ASN A 108 0.77 -1.12 -9.51
C ASN A 108 2.24 -1.04 -9.99
N LEU A 109 2.85 -2.21 -10.18
CA LEU A 109 4.23 -2.36 -10.63
C LEU A 109 4.28 -2.35 -12.15
N THR A 110 5.28 -1.68 -12.71
CA THR A 110 5.53 -1.64 -14.15
C THR A 110 6.87 -2.27 -14.46
N LEU A 111 6.91 -3.13 -15.47
CA LEU A 111 8.17 -3.70 -15.91
C LEU A 111 8.95 -2.64 -16.68
N VAL A 112 10.12 -2.26 -16.18
CA VAL A 112 10.97 -1.26 -16.84
C VAL A 112 11.91 -1.95 -17.84
N GLN A 113 12.43 -3.13 -17.51
CA GLN A 113 13.33 -3.86 -18.41
C GLN A 113 13.28 -5.39 -18.17
N GLY A 114 13.32 -6.17 -19.25
CA GLY A 114 13.38 -7.63 -19.20
C GLY A 114 11.99 -8.28 -19.29
N ARG A 115 11.74 -9.29 -18.44
CA ARG A 115 10.48 -10.04 -18.32
C ARG A 115 10.33 -10.61 -16.91
N LEU A 116 9.15 -11.13 -16.58
CA LEU A 116 8.95 -11.88 -15.34
C LEU A 116 9.88 -13.12 -15.27
N PRO A 117 10.27 -13.58 -14.07
CA PRO A 117 11.02 -14.82 -13.89
C PRO A 117 10.24 -16.03 -14.41
N GLU A 118 10.86 -16.84 -15.26
CA GLU A 118 10.25 -18.05 -15.84
C GLU A 118 11.07 -19.31 -15.53
N ALA A 119 12.40 -19.15 -15.39
CA ALA A 119 13.31 -20.23 -15.07
C ALA A 119 13.76 -20.16 -13.60
N GLU A 120 14.24 -21.30 -13.10
CA GLU A 120 14.93 -21.35 -11.82
C GLU A 120 16.11 -20.39 -11.80
N ASN A 121 16.37 -19.81 -10.62
CA ASN A 121 17.40 -18.82 -10.41
C ASN A 121 17.23 -17.52 -11.22
N GLU A 122 16.01 -17.17 -11.62
CA GLU A 122 15.69 -15.82 -12.10
C GLU A 122 14.98 -15.02 -10.98
N ILE A 123 15.25 -13.72 -10.89
CA ILE A 123 14.59 -12.82 -9.93
C ILE A 123 14.14 -11.55 -10.63
N LEU A 124 13.00 -11.00 -10.20
CA LEU A 124 12.61 -9.64 -10.52
C LEU A 124 13.11 -8.71 -9.40
N LEU A 125 13.89 -7.71 -9.76
CA LEU A 125 14.48 -6.73 -8.85
C LEU A 125 13.77 -5.39 -9.03
N GLU A 126 13.36 -4.81 -7.91
CA GLU A 126 12.80 -3.46 -7.88
C GLU A 126 13.91 -2.42 -8.19
N ALA A 127 13.53 -1.33 -8.85
CA ALA A 127 14.40 -0.19 -9.13
C ALA A 127 15.21 0.26 -7.91
N SER A 128 14.53 0.51 -6.79
CA SER A 128 15.19 0.95 -5.58
C SER A 128 16.14 -0.10 -4.99
N ALA A 129 15.87 -1.39 -5.20
CA ALA A 129 16.75 -2.47 -4.77
C ALA A 129 18.00 -2.56 -5.66
N ALA A 130 17.88 -2.33 -6.97
CA ALA A 130 19.03 -2.23 -7.87
C ALA A 130 19.95 -1.07 -7.48
N ASP A 131 19.36 0.10 -7.15
CA ASP A 131 20.10 1.28 -6.69
C ASP A 131 20.84 1.00 -5.37
N ARG A 132 20.17 0.36 -4.40
CA ARG A 132 20.79 -0.05 -3.12
C ARG A 132 21.94 -1.04 -3.31
N LEU A 133 21.86 -1.89 -4.33
CA LEU A 133 22.90 -2.85 -4.69
C LEU A 133 24.00 -2.24 -5.58
N GLY A 134 23.86 -0.98 -6.00
CA GLY A 134 24.82 -0.30 -6.89
C GLY A 134 24.87 -0.90 -8.30
N LEU A 135 23.72 -1.30 -8.85
CA LEU A 135 23.63 -1.98 -10.15
C LEU A 135 23.04 -1.05 -11.23
N ASP A 136 23.89 -0.48 -12.08
CA ASP A 136 23.45 0.42 -13.17
C ASP A 136 22.74 -0.30 -14.35
N ASP A 137 23.02 -1.58 -14.56
CA ASP A 137 22.38 -2.44 -15.57
C ASP A 137 22.20 -3.85 -14.99
N PRO A 138 21.13 -4.09 -14.23
CA PRO A 138 20.97 -5.34 -13.48
C PRO A 138 20.56 -6.52 -14.36
N VAL A 139 20.07 -6.31 -15.59
CA VAL A 139 19.50 -7.39 -16.39
C VAL A 139 20.58 -8.38 -16.84
N GLY A 140 20.36 -9.66 -16.52
CA GLY A 140 21.29 -10.73 -16.89
C GLY A 140 22.53 -10.87 -15.99
N LYS A 141 22.72 -9.97 -15.02
CA LYS A 141 23.75 -10.09 -13.98
C LYS A 141 23.35 -11.09 -12.92
N SER A 142 24.35 -11.74 -12.34
CA SER A 142 24.16 -12.63 -11.19
C SER A 142 24.37 -11.85 -9.89
N ILE A 143 23.40 -11.94 -9.00
CA ILE A 143 23.47 -11.37 -7.65
C ILE A 143 23.42 -12.51 -6.62
N GLY A 144 24.20 -12.35 -5.54
CA GLY A 144 24.13 -13.24 -4.39
C GLY A 144 23.27 -12.60 -3.32
N LEU A 145 22.13 -13.21 -3.01
CA LEU A 145 21.25 -12.77 -1.92
C LEU A 145 21.40 -13.68 -0.71
N THR A 146 21.41 -13.08 0.48
CA THR A 146 21.35 -13.79 1.76
C THR A 146 19.97 -13.55 2.35
N ILE A 147 19.09 -14.52 2.15
CA ILE A 147 17.70 -14.42 2.60
C ILE A 147 17.62 -14.84 4.07
N HIS A 148 17.32 -13.88 4.94
CA HIS A 148 16.99 -14.10 6.33
C HIS A 148 15.47 -14.14 6.47
N ARG A 149 14.89 -15.18 7.08
CA ARG A 149 13.49 -15.09 7.49
C ARG A 149 13.41 -14.23 8.75
N PRO A 150 12.48 -13.27 8.84
CA PRO A 150 12.28 -12.54 10.09
C PRO A 150 11.90 -13.54 11.19
N LEU A 151 12.46 -13.32 12.38
CA LEU A 151 12.19 -14.11 13.58
C LEU A 151 10.68 -14.06 13.90
N ILE A 152 10.08 -15.22 14.13
CA ILE A 152 8.66 -15.34 14.47
C ILE A 152 8.46 -14.78 15.89
N VAL A 153 7.25 -14.32 16.24
CA VAL A 153 6.95 -13.81 17.59
C VAL A 153 7.34 -14.83 18.67
N GLU A 154 7.18 -16.13 18.43
CA GLU A 154 7.73 -17.20 19.30
C GLU A 154 9.25 -17.14 19.49
N ASP A 155 10.03 -16.86 18.45
CA ASP A 155 11.49 -16.73 18.55
C ASP A 155 11.90 -15.47 19.34
N LEU A 156 11.11 -14.40 19.23
CA LEU A 156 11.27 -13.22 20.08
C LEU A 156 10.90 -13.55 21.54
N VAL A 157 9.74 -14.13 21.82
CA VAL A 157 9.33 -14.49 23.19
C VAL A 157 10.33 -15.44 23.85
N SER A 158 10.80 -16.47 23.15
CA SER A 158 11.79 -17.41 23.67
C SER A 158 13.16 -16.77 23.91
N SER A 159 13.62 -15.87 23.04
CA SER A 159 14.85 -15.11 23.28
C SER A 159 14.73 -14.15 24.48
N TRP A 160 13.55 -13.60 24.73
CA TRP A 160 13.25 -12.74 25.87
C TRP A 160 13.14 -13.53 27.18
N GLU A 161 12.51 -14.71 27.16
CA GLU A 161 12.45 -15.64 28.30
C GLU A 161 13.85 -16.16 28.70
N GLN A 162 14.74 -16.36 27.72
CA GLN A 162 16.12 -16.77 27.97
C GLN A 162 16.97 -15.64 28.61
N GLN A 163 16.60 -14.38 28.39
CA GLN A 163 17.28 -13.21 28.96
C GLN A 163 16.72 -12.78 30.33
N MET A 164 15.49 -13.14 30.69
CA MET A 164 14.86 -12.75 31.95
C MET A 164 14.04 -13.89 32.58
N PRO A 165 14.66 -14.75 33.41
CA PRO A 165 13.99 -15.94 33.95
C PRO A 165 12.97 -15.67 35.07
N ASP A 166 12.79 -14.42 35.53
CA ASP A 166 12.20 -14.15 36.86
C ASP A 166 11.07 -13.09 36.87
N MET A 167 10.18 -13.09 35.88
CA MET A 167 8.92 -12.33 35.95
C MET A 167 7.69 -13.24 35.77
N GLU A 168 7.42 -14.09 36.78
CA GLU A 168 6.06 -14.49 37.09
C GLU A 168 5.35 -13.32 37.78
N THR A 169 4.69 -12.42 37.04
CA THR A 169 3.49 -11.66 37.48
C THR A 169 3.10 -10.59 36.47
N GLU A 170 2.27 -10.99 35.50
CA GLU A 170 1.07 -10.28 34.99
C GLU A 170 0.82 -10.78 33.56
N ARG A 171 -0.07 -11.76 33.45
CA ARG A 171 -0.60 -12.25 32.17
C ARG A 171 -1.59 -11.22 31.63
N GLU A 172 -1.11 -10.09 31.19
CA GLU A 172 -1.88 -9.17 30.35
C GLU A 172 -1.14 -8.98 29.02
N TYR A 173 -1.28 -9.99 28.16
CA TYR A 173 -0.91 -9.87 26.76
C TYR A 173 -1.65 -8.67 26.17
N PRO A 174 -0.96 -7.64 25.63
CA PRO A 174 -1.66 -6.54 24.99
C PRO A 174 -2.49 -7.09 23.83
N SER A 175 -3.80 -6.86 23.92
CA SER A 175 -4.88 -7.33 23.05
C SER A 175 -4.85 -6.77 21.62
N ARG A 176 -3.67 -6.50 21.06
CA ARG A 176 -3.44 -5.97 19.71
C ARG A 176 -2.78 -6.93 18.73
N PHE A 177 -2.33 -8.11 19.17
CA PHE A 177 -1.78 -9.14 18.28
C PHE A 177 -2.48 -10.47 18.55
N GLN A 178 -3.61 -10.70 17.89
CA GLN A 178 -4.24 -12.02 17.89
C GLN A 178 -3.57 -12.92 16.85
N ARG A 179 -2.85 -13.92 17.38
CA ARG A 179 -2.54 -15.25 16.82
C ARG A 179 -2.09 -15.32 15.35
N ILE A 180 -0.79 -15.60 15.18
CA ILE A 180 -0.24 -16.24 13.98
C ILE A 180 0.55 -17.44 14.51
N LEU A 181 0.10 -18.67 14.22
CA LEU A 181 0.76 -19.91 14.65
C LEU A 181 0.89 -20.92 13.52
N ASN A 182 2.10 -21.48 13.47
CA ASN A 182 2.60 -22.73 12.85
C ASN A 182 2.93 -22.74 11.35
N ASN A 183 4.25 -22.72 11.04
CA ASN A 183 4.98 -24.00 10.84
C ASN A 183 6.51 -23.83 11.01
N THR A 184 7.12 -24.75 11.74
CA THR A 184 8.57 -24.87 11.95
C THR A 184 9.30 -25.23 10.67
N GLU A 185 10.33 -24.45 10.28
CA GLU A 185 11.46 -24.99 9.53
C GLU A 185 12.71 -24.12 9.67
N ASN A 186 13.54 -24.44 10.66
CA ASN A 186 14.91 -23.94 10.78
C ASN A 186 15.81 -24.71 9.80
N ARG A 187 16.22 -24.10 8.69
CA ARG A 187 17.41 -24.52 7.92
C ARG A 187 18.06 -23.37 7.14
N ASN A 188 19.22 -22.95 7.68
CA ASN A 188 20.45 -22.45 7.05
C ASN A 188 20.34 -21.40 5.94
N GLY A 189 21.09 -20.29 6.10
CA GLY A 189 21.25 -19.22 5.11
C GLY A 189 21.49 -19.74 3.70
N TRP A 190 20.50 -19.56 2.84
CA TRP A 190 20.57 -19.90 1.43
C TRP A 190 21.26 -18.75 0.70
N LYS A 191 22.44 -19.02 0.13
CA LYS A 191 23.12 -18.10 -0.80
C LYS A 191 22.62 -18.41 -2.20
N LEU A 192 21.55 -17.76 -2.62
CA LEU A 192 20.96 -17.95 -3.95
C LEU A 192 21.71 -17.05 -4.94
N THR A 193 22.24 -17.65 -6.01
CA THR A 193 22.85 -16.92 -7.14
C THR A 193 21.77 -16.75 -8.21
N LEU A 194 21.15 -15.58 -8.26
CA LEU A 194 20.00 -15.30 -9.11
C LEU A 194 20.38 -14.39 -10.27
N LYS A 195 19.87 -14.66 -11.48
CA LYS A 195 19.94 -13.79 -12.65
C LYS A 195 18.80 -12.79 -12.60
N SER A 196 19.09 -11.51 -12.41
CA SER A 196 18.06 -10.46 -12.24
C SER A 196 17.39 -10.02 -13.56
N ARG A 197 16.12 -9.64 -13.42
CA ARG A 197 15.19 -8.97 -14.35
C ARG A 197 14.60 -7.75 -13.61
N TYR A 198 14.13 -6.68 -14.24
CA TYR A 198 13.97 -5.37 -13.58
C TYR A 198 12.54 -4.78 -13.63
N CYS A 199 12.02 -4.28 -12.51
CA CYS A 199 10.72 -3.57 -12.43
C CYS A 199 10.81 -2.23 -11.68
N GLY A 200 9.93 -1.29 -12.00
CA GLY A 200 9.85 0.03 -11.38
C GLY A 200 8.40 0.48 -11.18
N TRP A 201 8.24 1.61 -10.52
CA TRP A 201 6.93 2.21 -10.22
C TRP A 201 6.46 3.06 -11.41
N ALA A 202 5.15 3.12 -11.64
CA ALA A 202 4.58 4.09 -12.57
C ALA A 202 4.49 5.46 -11.88
N THR A 203 5.39 6.38 -12.24
CA THR A 203 5.28 7.81 -11.90
C THR A 203 4.19 8.50 -12.71
#